data_AF-A0A853AC29-F1
#
_entry.id   AF-A0A853AC29-F1
#
_cell.length_a   1.000
_cell.length_b   1.000
_cell.length_c   1.000
_cell.angle_alpha   90.00
_cell.angle_beta   90.00
_cell.angle_gamma   90.00
#
_symmetry.space_group_name_H-M   'P 1'
#
loop_
_entity.id
_entity.type
_entity.pdbx_description
1 polymer ?
#
loop_
_entity_poly.entity_id
_entity_poly.type
_entity_poly.pdbx_seq_one_letter_code
_entity_poly.pdbx_strand_id
1 'polypeptide(L)'
;MDEHDLEQFLLPDLLSGHAAGPLDAVDRDDDFGRLLAWYRRQGAFADRAVTGPGRFRVVDDELDGENPFSRETALEWLRSERVNLVGMVRLAAESGCHTDVIALCDGPLWALHEQGEHAGDTLEALSAGVASAVALADPVAEARMRGLRGRLLVERGEVDDALVECAEAVAVAEGSGHRRVLAAALQARGEVLQARGEHAAAVEDFQRARREISEG
;
A
#
# COMPACT_ATOMS: atom_id res chain seq x y z
N MET A 1 28.53 -19.34 -6.20
CA MET A 1 29.38 -18.51 -7.06
C MET A 1 28.73 -18.55 -8.42
N ASP A 2 27.96 -17.51 -8.69
CA ASP A 2 27.70 -16.95 -10.02
C ASP A 2 26.98 -15.63 -9.74
N GLU A 3 27.79 -14.58 -9.70
CA GLU A 3 27.42 -13.16 -9.68
C GLU A 3 26.80 -12.82 -11.03
N HIS A 4 25.49 -12.61 -11.11
CA HIS A 4 24.90 -11.91 -12.27
C HIS A 4 23.46 -11.43 -12.02
N ASP A 5 23.19 -10.73 -10.90
CA ASP A 5 21.87 -10.08 -10.71
C ASP A 5 21.95 -8.87 -9.77
N LEU A 6 22.91 -7.97 -10.00
CA LEU A 6 22.93 -6.66 -9.36
C LEU A 6 23.06 -5.55 -10.40
N GLU A 7 22.12 -4.62 -10.30
CA GLU A 7 22.19 -3.24 -10.78
C GLU A 7 21.95 -2.98 -12.27
N GLN A 8 20.67 -2.94 -12.64
CA GLN A 8 20.16 -1.91 -13.56
C GLN A 8 19.10 -1.07 -12.84
N PHE A 9 19.56 -0.16 -12.00
CA PHE A 9 18.81 1.04 -11.66
C PHE A 9 18.80 1.94 -12.89
N LEU A 10 17.68 2.01 -13.61
CA LEU A 10 17.46 3.02 -14.63
C LEU A 10 16.29 3.89 -14.19
N LEU A 11 16.60 4.83 -13.29
CA LEU A 11 16.00 6.16 -13.37
C LEU A 11 16.50 6.75 -14.70
N PRO A 12 15.64 7.14 -15.66
CA PRO A 12 16.09 7.85 -16.84
C PRO A 12 16.86 9.11 -16.41
N ASP A 13 18.11 9.22 -16.89
CA ASP A 13 18.97 10.39 -16.73
C ASP A 13 18.25 11.66 -17.22
N LEU A 14 17.70 12.42 -16.28
CA LEU A 14 17.20 13.77 -16.50
C LEU A 14 17.96 14.81 -15.65
N LEU A 15 19.17 14.47 -15.19
CA LEU A 15 19.99 15.33 -14.33
C LEU A 15 21.44 15.52 -14.79
N SER A 16 21.76 15.32 -16.07
CA SER A 16 23.07 15.72 -16.59
C SER A 16 23.03 17.08 -17.28
N GLY A 17 23.03 18.14 -16.46
CA GLY A 17 23.53 19.43 -16.94
C GLY A 17 23.03 20.69 -16.27
N HIS A 18 23.03 20.82 -14.94
CA HIS A 18 23.04 22.16 -14.30
C HIS A 18 24.00 22.22 -13.12
N ALA A 19 24.75 23.30 -13.07
CA ALA A 19 25.89 23.52 -12.18
C ALA A 19 25.42 23.83 -10.75
N ALA A 20 25.94 23.04 -9.80
CA ALA A 20 25.73 23.14 -8.36
C ALA A 20 25.66 24.59 -7.83
N GLY A 21 24.45 25.08 -7.64
CA GLY A 21 24.12 26.34 -7.00
C GLY A 21 22.78 26.25 -6.26
N PRO A 22 22.44 27.21 -5.37
CA PRO A 22 21.21 27.19 -4.56
C PRO A 22 19.90 27.26 -5.38
N LEU A 23 19.97 27.25 -6.72
CA LEU A 23 18.84 27.07 -7.63
C LEU A 23 18.49 25.57 -7.85
N ASP A 24 19.37 24.64 -7.52
CA ASP A 24 19.20 23.18 -7.78
C ASP A 24 18.39 22.42 -6.72
N ALA A 25 18.14 23.01 -5.54
CA ALA A 25 17.33 22.33 -4.51
C ALA A 25 15.83 22.49 -4.78
N VAL A 26 15.41 23.71 -5.16
CA VAL A 26 14.01 24.03 -5.46
C VAL A 26 13.54 23.33 -6.74
N ASP A 27 14.41 23.21 -7.75
CA ASP A 27 14.11 22.54 -9.01
C ASP A 27 14.00 21.01 -8.84
N ARG A 28 14.86 20.41 -8.01
CA ARG A 28 14.80 18.98 -7.68
C ARG A 28 13.57 18.60 -6.86
N ASP A 29 13.12 19.48 -5.95
CA ASP A 29 11.91 19.24 -5.17
C ASP A 29 10.65 19.32 -6.06
N ASP A 30 10.63 20.21 -7.07
CA ASP A 30 9.54 20.30 -8.05
C ASP A 30 9.51 19.10 -9.02
N ASP A 31 10.69 18.67 -9.50
CA ASP A 31 10.81 17.47 -10.34
C ASP A 31 10.38 16.20 -9.61
N PHE A 32 10.77 16.04 -8.34
CA PHE A 32 10.31 14.92 -7.51
C PHE A 32 8.80 14.95 -7.32
N GLY A 33 8.24 16.10 -6.96
CA GLY A 33 6.79 16.26 -6.76
C GLY A 33 5.99 15.87 -8.01
N ARG A 34 6.46 16.30 -9.20
CA ARG A 34 5.84 15.93 -10.49
C ARG A 34 5.95 14.44 -10.79
N LEU A 35 7.10 13.83 -10.55
CA LEU A 35 7.31 12.40 -10.77
C LEU A 35 6.44 11.55 -9.81
N LEU A 36 6.39 11.92 -8.54
CA LEU A 36 5.55 11.28 -7.53
C LEU A 36 4.08 11.37 -7.92
N ALA A 37 3.61 12.56 -8.28
CA ALA A 37 2.22 12.77 -8.74
C ALA A 37 1.89 11.92 -9.98
N TRP A 38 2.85 11.76 -10.90
CA TRP A 38 2.67 10.89 -12.07
C TRP A 38 2.54 9.42 -11.67
N TYR A 39 3.44 8.89 -10.84
CA TYR A 39 3.36 7.50 -10.36
C TYR A 39 2.12 7.23 -9.50
N ARG A 40 1.73 8.18 -8.67
CA ARG A 40 0.47 8.17 -7.91
C ARG A 40 -0.72 7.96 -8.84
N ARG A 41 -0.82 8.78 -9.89
CA ARG A 41 -1.92 8.72 -10.85
C ARG A 41 -1.91 7.44 -11.68
N GLN A 42 -0.76 7.05 -12.24
CA GLN A 42 -0.67 5.83 -13.05
C GLN A 42 -0.92 4.57 -12.20
N GLY A 43 -0.34 4.52 -11.00
CA GLY A 43 -0.56 3.43 -10.06
C GLY A 43 -2.02 3.30 -9.65
N ALA A 44 -2.70 4.43 -9.42
CA ALA A 44 -4.12 4.46 -9.08
C ALA A 44 -5.03 4.01 -10.24
N PHE A 45 -4.66 4.30 -11.50
CA PHE A 45 -5.35 3.78 -12.69
C PHE A 45 -5.12 2.28 -12.87
N ALA A 46 -3.86 1.82 -12.80
CA ALA A 46 -3.51 0.42 -12.96
C ALA A 46 -4.19 -0.45 -11.88
N ASP A 47 -4.12 -0.02 -10.62
CA ASP A 47 -4.83 -0.67 -9.51
C ASP A 47 -6.34 -0.82 -9.78
N ARG A 48 -7.03 0.25 -10.20
CA ARG A 48 -8.46 0.20 -10.52
C ARG A 48 -8.77 -0.69 -11.72
N ALA A 49 -7.88 -0.78 -12.70
CA ALA A 49 -8.03 -1.70 -13.83
C ALA A 49 -7.88 -3.17 -13.39
N VAL A 50 -7.05 -3.45 -12.38
CA VAL A 50 -6.79 -4.81 -11.86
C VAL A 50 -7.88 -5.29 -10.92
N THR A 51 -8.25 -4.46 -9.95
CA THR A 51 -9.11 -4.87 -8.81
C THR A 51 -10.53 -4.32 -8.90
N GLY A 52 -10.80 -3.47 -9.90
CA GLY A 52 -12.08 -2.81 -10.09
C GLY A 52 -12.33 -1.63 -9.14
N PRO A 53 -13.42 -0.87 -9.41
CA PRO A 53 -13.76 0.33 -8.66
C PRO A 53 -14.36 0.05 -7.28
N GLY A 54 -14.90 -1.15 -7.04
CA GLY A 54 -15.56 -1.50 -5.78
C GLY A 54 -14.63 -1.80 -4.60
N ARG A 55 -13.31 -1.96 -4.84
CA ARG A 55 -12.34 -2.21 -3.77
C ARG A 55 -12.24 -1.00 -2.86
N PHE A 56 -12.30 -1.23 -1.55
CA PHE A 56 -12.03 -0.18 -0.56
C PHE A 56 -10.58 0.27 -0.64
N ARG A 57 -10.38 1.60 -0.67
CA ARG A 57 -9.07 2.28 -0.61
C ARG A 57 -9.18 3.37 0.45
N VAL A 58 -8.16 3.53 1.27
CA VAL A 58 -8.15 4.62 2.26
C VAL A 58 -7.95 5.96 1.59
N VAL A 59 -7.01 6.04 0.65
CA VAL A 59 -6.82 7.21 -0.21
C VAL A 59 -7.42 6.88 -1.57
N ASP A 60 -8.67 7.30 -1.75
CA ASP A 60 -9.47 7.06 -2.97
C ASP A 60 -9.60 8.36 -3.77
N ASP A 61 -8.47 8.85 -4.30
CA ASP A 61 -8.45 10.09 -5.08
C ASP A 61 -9.37 9.97 -6.31
N GLU A 62 -10.14 11.03 -6.57
CA GLU A 62 -10.86 11.19 -7.83
C GLU A 62 -9.84 11.29 -8.96
N LEU A 63 -9.91 10.37 -9.92
CA LEU A 63 -9.01 10.35 -11.06
C LEU A 63 -9.69 11.00 -12.26
N ASP A 64 -9.12 12.08 -12.75
CA ASP A 64 -9.57 12.72 -13.99
C ASP A 64 -9.14 11.91 -15.23
N GLY A 65 -10.05 11.77 -16.18
CA GLY A 65 -9.81 11.18 -17.49
C GLY A 65 -10.12 9.69 -17.63
N GLU A 66 -10.03 9.18 -18.85
CA GLU A 66 -10.21 7.76 -19.14
C GLU A 66 -9.02 6.94 -18.62
N ASN A 67 -9.30 5.78 -18.02
CA ASN A 67 -8.25 4.88 -17.56
C ASN A 67 -7.49 4.34 -18.79
N PRO A 68 -6.17 4.59 -18.90
CA PRO A 68 -5.40 4.16 -20.07
C PRO A 68 -5.11 2.65 -20.08
N PHE A 69 -5.39 1.94 -18.99
CA PHE A 69 -5.07 0.52 -18.86
C PHE A 69 -6.30 -0.37 -19.02
N SER A 70 -6.11 -1.48 -19.74
CA SER A 70 -6.92 -2.68 -19.53
C SER A 70 -6.38 -3.42 -18.30
N ARG A 71 -7.10 -4.43 -17.82
CA ARG A 71 -6.59 -5.29 -16.74
C ARG A 71 -5.24 -5.92 -17.08
N GLU A 72 -5.05 -6.36 -18.32
CA GLU A 72 -3.81 -7.00 -18.78
C GLU A 72 -2.65 -6.02 -18.82
N THR A 73 -2.83 -4.87 -19.49
CA THR A 73 -1.76 -3.86 -19.61
C THR A 73 -1.44 -3.20 -18.28
N ALA A 74 -2.40 -3.11 -17.35
CA ALA A 74 -2.15 -2.67 -15.99
C ALA A 74 -1.19 -3.60 -15.23
N LEU A 75 -1.39 -4.93 -15.34
CA LEU A 75 -0.51 -5.89 -14.67
C LEU A 75 0.90 -5.88 -15.25
N GLU A 76 1.02 -5.78 -16.57
CA GLU A 76 2.32 -5.64 -17.23
C GLU A 76 3.04 -4.39 -16.74
N TRP A 77 2.34 -3.25 -16.69
CA TRP A 77 2.90 -1.98 -16.20
C TRP A 77 3.29 -2.05 -14.72
N LEU A 78 2.44 -2.61 -13.85
CA LEU A 78 2.75 -2.76 -12.42
C LEU A 78 3.99 -3.63 -12.20
N ARG A 79 4.17 -4.69 -12.99
CA ARG A 79 5.36 -5.54 -12.94
C ARG A 79 6.60 -4.80 -13.41
N SER A 80 6.53 -4.07 -14.53
CA SER A 80 7.68 -3.35 -15.07
C SER A 80 8.10 -2.18 -14.17
N GLU A 81 7.13 -1.50 -13.56
CA GLU A 81 7.37 -0.32 -12.71
C GLU A 81 7.49 -0.65 -11.22
N ARG A 82 7.48 -1.92 -10.82
CA ARG A 82 7.50 -2.33 -9.40
C ARG A 82 8.61 -1.65 -8.60
N VAL A 83 9.84 -1.71 -9.11
CA VAL A 83 11.02 -1.15 -8.44
C VAL A 83 10.88 0.37 -8.29
N ASN A 84 10.33 1.03 -9.30
CA ASN A 84 10.09 2.47 -9.28
C ASN A 84 8.99 2.83 -8.27
N LEU A 85 7.89 2.06 -8.20
CA LEU A 85 6.83 2.25 -7.21
C LEU A 85 7.33 2.09 -5.77
N VAL A 86 8.17 1.08 -5.50
CA VAL A 86 8.82 0.90 -4.19
C VAL A 86 9.79 2.05 -3.90
N GLY A 87 10.56 2.48 -4.90
CA GLY A 87 11.43 3.66 -4.79
C GLY A 87 10.65 4.93 -4.46
N MET A 88 9.50 5.15 -5.09
CA MET A 88 8.62 6.29 -4.81
C MET A 88 8.07 6.24 -3.38
N VAL A 89 7.71 5.06 -2.87
CA VAL A 89 7.31 4.92 -1.46
C VAL A 89 8.42 5.35 -0.51
N ARG A 90 9.66 4.89 -0.75
CA ARG A 90 10.81 5.26 0.10
C ARG A 90 11.09 6.77 0.05
N LEU A 91 11.19 7.35 -1.15
CA LEU A 91 11.46 8.79 -1.32
C LEU A 91 10.32 9.66 -0.76
N ALA A 92 9.07 9.25 -0.95
CA ALA A 92 7.91 9.96 -0.39
C ALA A 92 7.92 9.90 1.15
N ALA A 93 8.27 8.77 1.75
CA ALA A 93 8.38 8.65 3.20
C ALA A 93 9.50 9.54 3.77
N GLU A 94 10.67 9.57 3.14
CA GLU A 94 11.79 10.44 3.51
C GLU A 94 11.47 11.94 3.37
N SER A 95 10.62 12.28 2.40
CA SER A 95 10.20 13.65 2.12
C SER A 95 8.97 14.11 2.91
N GLY A 96 8.38 13.23 3.74
CA GLY A 96 7.17 13.54 4.52
C GLY A 96 5.86 13.54 3.71
N CYS A 97 5.87 13.03 2.47
CA CYS A 97 4.70 12.88 1.61
C CYS A 97 3.85 11.66 2.02
N HIS A 98 3.37 11.66 3.27
CA HIS A 98 2.77 10.49 3.91
C HIS A 98 1.49 9.98 3.24
N THR A 99 0.65 10.88 2.71
CA THR A 99 -0.57 10.50 1.98
C THR A 99 -0.23 9.70 0.72
N ASP A 100 0.82 10.10 0.00
CA ASP A 100 1.28 9.42 -1.20
C ASP A 100 1.82 8.02 -0.90
N VAL A 101 2.56 7.87 0.21
CA VAL A 101 3.03 6.57 0.70
C VAL A 101 1.85 5.63 0.91
N ILE A 102 0.86 6.04 1.70
CA ILE A 102 -0.32 5.22 2.02
C ILE A 102 -1.03 4.79 0.74
N ALA A 103 -1.16 5.71 -0.21
CA ALA A 103 -1.92 5.48 -1.43
C ALA A 103 -1.17 4.64 -2.47
N LEU A 104 0.16 4.66 -2.50
CA LEU A 104 0.97 3.72 -3.28
C LEU A 104 0.94 2.31 -2.67
N CYS A 105 0.90 2.21 -1.34
CA CYS A 105 0.77 0.94 -0.62
C CYS A 105 -0.62 0.29 -0.82
N ASP A 106 -1.71 0.99 -0.46
CA ASP A 106 -3.11 0.50 -0.56
C ASP A 106 -3.68 0.50 -1.98
N GLY A 107 -2.85 0.83 -2.98
CA GLY A 107 -3.23 0.87 -4.38
C GLY A 107 -2.38 -0.10 -5.20
N PRO A 108 -1.44 0.40 -6.01
CA PRO A 108 -0.70 -0.39 -6.99
C PRO A 108 0.11 -1.54 -6.38
N LEU A 109 0.79 -1.32 -5.25
CA LEU A 109 1.61 -2.38 -4.64
C LEU A 109 0.74 -3.51 -4.07
N TRP A 110 -0.37 -3.17 -3.40
CA TRP A 110 -1.33 -4.18 -2.94
C TRP A 110 -2.00 -4.92 -4.10
N ALA A 111 -2.39 -4.22 -5.17
CA ALA A 111 -2.96 -4.87 -6.37
C ALA A 111 -2.01 -5.87 -7.03
N LEU A 112 -0.72 -5.53 -7.12
CA LEU A 112 0.31 -6.43 -7.64
C LEU A 112 0.50 -7.65 -6.72
N HIS A 113 0.55 -7.43 -5.40
CA HIS A 113 0.64 -8.51 -4.41
C HIS A 113 -0.54 -9.48 -4.50
N GLU A 114 -1.78 -8.98 -4.65
CA GLU A 114 -2.98 -9.82 -4.77
C GLU A 114 -2.95 -10.75 -5.99
N GLN A 115 -2.02 -10.57 -6.94
CA GLN A 115 -1.78 -11.50 -8.05
C GLN A 115 -0.72 -12.57 -7.74
N GLY A 116 -0.20 -12.63 -6.52
CA GLY A 116 0.78 -13.62 -6.05
C GLY A 116 2.24 -13.22 -6.27
N GLU A 117 2.54 -11.92 -6.38
CA GLU A 117 3.87 -11.42 -6.76
C GLU A 117 4.47 -10.49 -5.68
N HIS A 118 5.77 -10.64 -5.42
CA HIS A 118 6.60 -9.67 -4.69
C HIS A 118 6.17 -9.29 -3.25
N ALA A 119 5.69 -10.25 -2.47
CA ALA A 119 5.38 -10.11 -1.04
C ALA A 119 6.52 -9.50 -0.18
N GLY A 120 7.77 -9.67 -0.64
CA GLY A 120 8.99 -9.01 -0.14
C GLY A 120 8.83 -7.49 -0.01
N ASP A 121 8.79 -6.88 -1.18
CA ASP A 121 8.74 -5.44 -1.42
C ASP A 121 7.47 -4.81 -0.83
N THR A 122 6.32 -5.48 -0.98
CA THR A 122 5.04 -4.99 -0.47
C THR A 122 5.02 -4.90 1.07
N LEU A 123 5.65 -5.85 1.78
CA LEU A 123 5.72 -5.78 3.25
C LEU A 123 6.58 -4.62 3.73
N GLU A 124 7.71 -4.36 3.07
CA GLU A 124 8.57 -3.22 3.41
C GLU A 124 7.83 -1.90 3.18
N ALA A 125 7.16 -1.77 2.02
CA ALA A 125 6.34 -0.62 1.71
C ALA A 125 5.21 -0.41 2.75
N LEU A 126 4.52 -1.47 3.17
CA LEU A 126 3.48 -1.38 4.20
C LEU A 126 4.01 -0.96 5.57
N SER A 127 5.27 -1.27 5.88
CA SER A 127 5.91 -0.78 7.11
C SER A 127 6.09 0.74 7.06
N ALA A 128 6.50 1.29 5.91
CA ALA A 128 6.50 2.74 5.67
C ALA A 128 5.08 3.34 5.66
N GLY A 129 4.10 2.60 5.16
CA GLY A 129 2.67 2.95 5.22
C GLY A 129 2.13 3.10 6.63
N VAL A 130 2.41 2.14 7.52
CA VAL A 130 2.04 2.23 8.94
C VAL A 130 2.69 3.46 9.59
N ALA A 131 4.00 3.65 9.40
CA ALA A 131 4.71 4.80 9.94
C ALA A 131 4.14 6.15 9.43
N SER A 132 3.78 6.21 8.15
CA SER A 132 3.18 7.39 7.52
C SER A 132 1.78 7.69 8.05
N ALA A 133 0.95 6.67 8.25
CA ALA A 133 -0.36 6.83 8.84
C ALA A 133 -0.30 7.33 10.30
N VAL A 134 0.65 6.80 11.07
CA VAL A 134 0.92 7.28 12.44
C VAL A 134 1.40 8.73 12.43
N ALA A 135 2.30 9.10 11.51
CA ALA A 135 2.79 10.48 11.36
C ALA A 135 1.67 11.47 11.02
N LEU A 136 0.68 11.05 10.24
CA LEU A 136 -0.52 11.84 9.93
C LEU A 136 -1.57 11.85 11.04
N ALA A 137 -1.42 11.00 12.07
CA ALA A 137 -2.46 10.71 13.05
C ALA A 137 -3.80 10.30 12.39
N ASP A 138 -3.72 9.53 11.31
CA ASP A 138 -4.89 9.02 10.58
C ASP A 138 -5.19 7.57 11.02
N PRO A 139 -6.19 7.35 11.89
CA PRO A 139 -6.50 6.01 12.39
C PRO A 139 -7.12 5.11 11.30
N VAL A 140 -7.74 5.67 10.26
CA VAL A 140 -8.31 4.88 9.16
C VAL A 140 -7.17 4.32 8.30
N ALA A 141 -6.18 5.14 7.97
CA ALA A 141 -4.98 4.69 7.27
C ALA A 141 -4.17 3.71 8.10
N GLU A 142 -3.98 3.97 9.39
CA GLU A 142 -3.18 3.10 10.26
C GLU A 142 -3.80 1.70 10.33
N ALA A 143 -5.11 1.62 10.63
CA ALA A 143 -5.80 0.34 10.70
C ALA A 143 -5.72 -0.43 9.38
N ARG A 144 -5.85 0.26 8.23
CA ARG A 144 -5.73 -0.39 6.92
C ARG A 144 -4.33 -0.93 6.68
N MET A 145 -3.29 -0.12 6.88
CA MET A 145 -1.90 -0.50 6.63
C MET A 145 -1.48 -1.69 7.50
N ARG A 146 -1.86 -1.67 8.80
CA ARG A 146 -1.63 -2.78 9.72
C ARG A 146 -2.36 -4.06 9.31
N GLY A 147 -3.64 -3.95 8.93
CA GLY A 147 -4.42 -5.10 8.46
C GLY A 147 -3.81 -5.74 7.21
N LEU A 148 -3.38 -4.94 6.23
CA LEU A 148 -2.69 -5.44 5.03
C LEU A 148 -1.34 -6.10 5.38
N ARG A 149 -0.58 -5.49 6.29
CA ARG A 149 0.71 -6.03 6.75
C ARG A 149 0.53 -7.36 7.48
N GLY A 150 -0.48 -7.48 8.36
CA GLY A 150 -0.81 -8.71 9.06
C GLY A 150 -1.14 -9.87 8.10
N ARG A 151 -1.89 -9.60 7.03
CA ARG A 151 -2.18 -10.61 5.99
C ARG A 151 -0.90 -11.13 5.33
N LEU A 152 0.03 -10.24 4.97
CA LEU A 152 1.33 -10.59 4.41
C LEU A 152 2.23 -11.36 5.39
N LEU A 153 2.19 -11.05 6.68
CA LEU A 153 2.95 -11.76 7.72
C LEU A 153 2.48 -13.22 7.85
N VAL A 154 1.18 -13.49 7.70
CA VAL A 154 0.65 -14.87 7.65
C VAL A 154 1.24 -15.64 6.48
N GLU A 155 1.32 -15.02 5.29
CA GLU A 155 1.90 -15.66 4.10
C GLU A 155 3.38 -16.02 4.29
N ARG A 156 4.11 -15.29 5.16
CA ARG A 156 5.49 -15.59 5.56
C ARG A 156 5.62 -16.60 6.70
N GLY A 157 4.51 -17.04 7.29
CA GLY A 157 4.49 -17.92 8.45
C GLY A 157 4.73 -17.21 9.79
N GLU A 158 4.80 -15.87 9.79
CA GLU A 158 5.00 -15.02 10.97
C GLU A 158 3.65 -14.73 11.66
N VAL A 159 2.94 -15.80 12.02
CA VAL A 159 1.52 -15.73 12.44
C VAL A 159 1.32 -14.98 13.77
N ASP A 160 2.25 -15.09 14.72
CA ASP A 160 2.13 -14.38 16.00
C ASP A 160 2.31 -12.86 15.82
N ASP A 161 3.27 -12.43 14.99
CA ASP A 161 3.46 -11.02 14.66
C ASP A 161 2.27 -10.46 13.85
N ALA A 162 1.72 -11.27 12.93
CA ALA A 162 0.49 -10.94 12.21
C ALA A 162 -0.69 -10.66 13.16
N LEU A 163 -0.78 -11.43 14.25
CA LEU A 163 -1.87 -11.28 15.22
C LEU A 163 -1.74 -9.97 16.00
N VAL A 164 -0.52 -9.57 16.36
CA VAL A 164 -0.25 -8.28 16.99
C VAL A 164 -0.68 -7.14 16.07
N GLU A 165 -0.24 -7.15 14.81
CA GLU A 165 -0.60 -6.12 13.83
C GLU A 165 -2.12 -6.01 13.62
N CYS A 166 -2.79 -7.14 13.43
CA CYS A 166 -4.24 -7.15 13.21
C CYS A 166 -5.04 -6.80 14.48
N ALA A 167 -4.54 -7.11 15.67
CA ALA A 167 -5.16 -6.69 16.93
C ALA A 167 -5.08 -5.16 17.11
N GLU A 168 -3.92 -4.57 16.82
CA GLU A 168 -3.75 -3.11 16.80
C GLU A 168 -4.65 -2.47 15.73
N ALA A 169 -4.72 -3.05 14.52
CA ALA A 169 -5.60 -2.58 13.46
C ALA A 169 -7.07 -2.50 13.89
N VAL A 170 -7.57 -3.53 14.58
CA VAL A 170 -8.95 -3.54 15.10
C VAL A 170 -9.14 -2.46 16.16
N ALA A 171 -8.21 -2.34 17.13
CA ALA A 171 -8.31 -1.34 18.19
C ALA A 171 -8.33 0.10 17.65
N VAL A 172 -7.46 0.39 16.68
CA VAL A 172 -7.41 1.70 16.01
C VAL A 172 -8.69 1.95 15.20
N ALA A 173 -9.16 0.95 14.46
CA ALA A 173 -10.38 1.07 13.67
C ALA A 173 -11.63 1.31 14.55
N GLU A 174 -11.74 0.62 15.69
CA GLU A 174 -12.81 0.85 16.67
C GLU A 174 -12.79 2.29 17.18
N GLY A 175 -11.61 2.83 17.50
CA GLY A 175 -11.45 4.21 17.95
C GLY A 175 -11.82 5.26 16.89
N SER A 176 -11.67 4.94 15.60
CA SER A 176 -12.02 5.84 14.50
C SER A 176 -13.53 5.96 14.23
N GLY A 177 -14.32 4.97 14.64
CA GLY A 177 -15.74 4.86 14.28
C GLY A 177 -16.02 4.57 12.79
N HIS A 178 -14.98 4.37 11.97
CA HIS A 178 -15.12 4.17 10.53
C HIS A 178 -15.40 2.70 10.19
N ARG A 179 -16.66 2.41 9.87
CA ARG A 179 -17.18 1.04 9.78
C ARG A 179 -16.51 0.15 8.72
N ARG A 180 -16.25 0.69 7.52
CA ARG A 180 -15.61 -0.11 6.45
C ARG A 180 -14.19 -0.54 6.79
N VAL A 181 -13.43 0.29 7.52
CA VAL A 181 -12.06 -0.08 7.93
C VAL A 181 -12.11 -1.03 9.13
N LEU A 182 -13.07 -0.86 10.04
CA LEU A 182 -13.30 -1.83 11.12
C LEU A 182 -13.65 -3.21 10.55
N ALA A 183 -14.55 -3.27 9.57
CA ALA A 183 -14.88 -4.52 8.89
C ALA A 183 -13.63 -5.16 8.23
N ALA A 184 -12.81 -4.36 7.55
CA ALA A 184 -11.58 -4.84 6.92
C ALA A 184 -10.53 -5.33 7.94
N ALA A 185 -10.36 -4.62 9.06
CA ALA A 185 -9.44 -5.00 10.13
C ALA A 185 -9.89 -6.28 10.84
N LEU A 186 -11.19 -6.42 11.11
CA LEU A 186 -11.77 -7.65 11.66
C LEU A 186 -11.60 -8.82 10.70
N GLN A 187 -11.81 -8.61 9.39
CA GLN A 187 -11.58 -9.66 8.40
C GLN A 187 -10.10 -10.10 8.39
N ALA A 188 -9.17 -9.14 8.38
CA ALA A 188 -7.74 -9.44 8.43
C ALA A 188 -7.37 -10.22 9.70
N ARG A 189 -7.86 -9.82 10.89
CA ARG A 189 -7.62 -10.56 12.13
C ARG A 189 -8.24 -11.96 12.11
N GLY A 190 -9.44 -12.10 11.56
CA GLY A 190 -10.09 -13.39 11.36
C GLY A 190 -9.27 -14.34 10.48
N GLU A 191 -8.67 -13.83 9.40
CA GLU A 191 -7.75 -14.58 8.54
C GLU A 191 -6.50 -15.05 9.33
N VAL A 192 -5.91 -14.19 10.16
CA VAL A 192 -4.77 -14.56 11.02
C VAL A 192 -5.17 -15.63 12.05
N LEU A 193 -6.29 -15.44 12.75
CA LEU A 193 -6.80 -16.39 13.73
C LEU A 193 -7.09 -17.75 13.10
N GLN A 194 -7.61 -17.76 11.87
CA GLN A 194 -7.82 -18.99 11.11
C GLN A 194 -6.49 -19.69 10.82
N ALA A 195 -5.46 -18.96 10.37
CA ALA A 195 -4.12 -19.51 10.12
C ALA A 195 -3.47 -20.07 11.40
N ARG A 196 -3.78 -19.48 12.56
CA ARG A 196 -3.34 -19.94 13.89
C ARG A 196 -4.13 -21.13 14.44
N GLY A 197 -5.23 -21.53 13.80
CA GLY A 197 -6.13 -22.61 14.25
C GLY A 197 -7.21 -22.17 15.26
N GLU A 198 -7.34 -20.87 15.52
CA GLU A 198 -8.31 -20.29 16.45
C GLU A 198 -9.67 -20.04 15.78
N HIS A 199 -10.28 -21.11 15.25
CA HIS A 199 -11.45 -21.02 14.38
C HIS A 199 -12.67 -20.34 15.00
N ALA A 200 -12.91 -20.53 16.31
CA ALA A 200 -14.05 -19.92 16.98
C ALA A 200 -13.95 -18.40 17.02
N ALA A 201 -12.77 -17.87 17.36
CA ALA A 201 -12.50 -16.43 17.37
C ALA A 201 -12.54 -15.84 15.95
N ALA A 202 -12.00 -16.56 14.96
CA ALA A 202 -12.08 -16.14 13.56
C ALA A 202 -13.54 -15.98 13.07
N VAL A 203 -14.42 -16.94 13.42
CA VAL A 203 -15.85 -16.86 13.07
C VAL A 203 -16.53 -15.64 13.71
N GLU A 204 -16.20 -15.32 14.95
CA GLU A 204 -16.72 -14.11 15.62
C GLU A 204 -16.33 -12.84 14.86
N ASP A 205 -15.06 -12.72 14.48
CA ASP A 205 -14.54 -11.59 13.71
C ASP A 205 -15.22 -11.47 12.35
N PHE A 206 -15.37 -12.56 11.59
CA PHE A 206 -16.05 -12.53 10.29
C PHE A 206 -17.53 -12.15 10.41
N GLN A 207 -18.22 -12.65 11.45
CA GLN A 207 -19.61 -12.29 11.68
C GLN A 207 -19.76 -10.82 12.05
N ARG A 208 -18.84 -10.29 12.86
CA ARG A 208 -18.82 -8.88 13.23
C ARG A 208 -18.51 -8.01 12.02
N ALA A 209 -17.50 -8.34 11.23
CA ALA A 209 -17.17 -7.63 9.99
C ALA A 209 -18.37 -7.53 9.04
N ARG A 210 -19.13 -8.63 8.88
CA ARG A 210 -20.33 -8.64 8.04
C ARG A 210 -21.44 -7.72 8.57
N ARG A 211 -21.61 -7.64 9.90
CA ARG A 211 -22.57 -6.68 10.51
C ARG A 211 -22.18 -5.25 10.19
N GLU A 212 -20.89 -4.91 10.32
CA GLU A 212 -20.39 -3.56 10.03
C GLU A 212 -20.63 -3.12 8.59
N ILE A 213 -20.55 -4.04 7.62
CA ILE A 213 -20.85 -3.76 6.21
C ILE A 213 -22.36 -3.65 5.98
N SER A 214 -23.17 -4.47 6.65
CA SER A 214 -24.61 -4.56 6.36
C SER A 214 -25.46 -3.40 6.88
N GLU A 215 -24.99 -2.67 7.89
CA GLU A 215 -25.76 -1.55 8.45
C GLU A 215 -25.23 -0.18 8.00
N GLY A 216 -24.27 -0.15 7.05
CA GLY A 216 -23.70 1.07 6.44
C GLY A 216 -24.28 1.32 5.05
#